data_AF-A0A3D4A1S4-F1
#
_entry.id   AF-A0A3D4A1S4-F1
#
_cell.length_a   1.000
_cell.length_b   1.000
_cell.length_c   1.000
_cell.angle_alpha   90.00
_cell.angle_beta   90.00
_cell.angle_gamma   90.00
#
_symmetry.space_group_name_H-M   'P 1'
#
loop_
_entity.id
_entity.type
_entity.pdbx_description
1 polymer ?
#
loop_
_entity_poly.entity_id
_entity_poly.type
_entity_poly.pdbx_seq_one_letter_code
_entity_poly.pdbx_strand_id
1 'polypeptide(L)'
;SGKNTQNSSPFSVYVRFNSPKSLQGREVIWVEGANDGRMIVHEVGLLGFKRHVVKPDSLIAMFGSRYPVTDTGVIVLLQKLANIGRKDRSERSKDDVDVEIIDGVSSVGVQCKRFRLIHHEKAHEFDFHIAEVDLDMVRKIPVRYAAFGWPGESGEPVLIEEYKYSDVEINVGLGDLDFDPDNPAYQFPE
;
A
#
# COMPACT_ATOMS: atom_id res chain seq x y z
N SER A 1 26.73 -29.07 9.01
CA SER A 1 26.10 -29.13 7.67
C SER A 1 24.85 -28.26 7.65
N GLY A 2 24.70 -27.41 6.62
CA GLY A 2 23.43 -26.80 6.24
C GLY A 2 23.28 -25.30 6.53
N LYS A 3 24.03 -24.42 5.83
CA LYS A 3 23.56 -23.04 5.63
C LYS A 3 22.31 -23.12 4.75
N ASN A 4 21.15 -22.82 5.34
CA ASN A 4 19.91 -22.64 4.62
C ASN A 4 19.98 -21.29 3.89
N THR A 5 20.61 -21.26 2.70
CA THR A 5 20.54 -20.12 1.79
C THR A 5 19.17 -20.15 1.12
N GLN A 6 18.17 -19.65 1.84
CA GLN A 6 16.98 -19.10 1.16
C GLN A 6 17.51 -17.94 0.31
N ASN A 7 17.61 -18.14 -1.00
CA ASN A 7 17.73 -17.05 -1.95
C ASN A 7 16.42 -16.25 -1.86
N SER A 8 16.32 -15.35 -0.89
CA SER A 8 15.22 -14.40 -0.82
C SER A 8 15.53 -13.31 -1.84
N SER A 9 14.76 -13.25 -2.92
CA SER A 9 14.75 -12.05 -3.76
C SER A 9 14.39 -10.85 -2.88
N PRO A 10 15.09 -9.71 -3.01
CA PRO A 10 14.80 -8.51 -2.21
C PRO A 10 13.36 -8.05 -2.46
N PHE A 11 12.71 -7.48 -1.44
CA PHE A 11 11.41 -6.86 -1.65
C PHE A 11 11.57 -5.72 -2.67
N SER A 12 10.83 -5.80 -3.76
CA SER A 12 11.02 -4.94 -4.92
C SER A 12 9.67 -4.45 -5.41
N VAL A 13 9.62 -3.18 -5.80
CA VAL A 13 8.39 -2.49 -6.18
C VAL A 13 8.64 -1.72 -7.46
N TYR A 14 7.81 -1.99 -8.47
CA TYR A 14 7.64 -1.14 -9.64
C TYR A 14 6.23 -0.57 -9.64
N VAL A 15 6.10 0.74 -9.85
CA VAL A 15 4.81 1.42 -9.97
C VAL A 15 4.82 2.28 -11.22
N ARG A 16 3.78 2.10 -12.05
CA ARG A 16 3.45 3.00 -13.14
C ARG A 16 2.15 3.74 -12.84
N PHE A 17 2.19 5.06 -12.95
CA PHE A 17 1.04 5.91 -12.70
C PHE A 17 0.23 6.07 -13.98
N ASN A 18 -1.02 5.61 -13.97
CA ASN A 18 -1.94 5.76 -15.11
C ASN A 18 -2.82 7.01 -15.00
N SER A 19 -2.97 7.56 -13.78
CA SER A 19 -3.78 8.74 -13.48
C SER A 19 -3.37 9.35 -12.13
N PRO A 20 -3.74 10.60 -11.82
CA PRO A 20 -4.37 11.60 -12.70
C PRO A 20 -3.44 12.02 -13.85
N LYS A 21 -3.97 12.79 -14.82
CA LYS A 21 -3.22 13.22 -16.02
C LYS A 21 -1.88 13.90 -15.70
N SER A 22 -1.77 14.56 -14.55
CA SER A 22 -0.54 15.20 -14.08
C SER A 22 0.58 14.22 -13.69
N LEU A 23 0.26 12.96 -13.41
CA LEU A 23 1.23 11.90 -13.06
C LEU A 23 1.25 10.77 -14.09
N GLN A 24 0.39 10.82 -15.11
CA GLN A 24 0.24 9.75 -16.09
C GLN A 24 1.55 9.53 -16.87
N GLY A 25 2.11 8.32 -16.74
CA GLY A 25 3.39 7.93 -17.34
C GLY A 25 4.57 7.98 -16.37
N ARG A 26 4.40 8.50 -15.14
CA ARG A 26 5.44 8.43 -14.10
C ARG A 26 5.72 6.96 -13.78
N GLU A 27 6.99 6.62 -13.62
CA GLU A 27 7.42 5.29 -13.23
C GLU A 27 8.38 5.36 -12.04
N VAL A 28 8.26 4.40 -11.13
CA VAL A 28 9.09 4.31 -9.92
C VAL A 28 9.54 2.88 -9.74
N ILE A 29 10.85 2.70 -9.52
CA ILE A 29 11.46 1.42 -9.13
C ILE A 29 12.13 1.60 -7.78
N TRP A 30 11.87 0.69 -6.86
CA TRP A 30 12.60 0.55 -5.61
C TRP A 30 12.90 -0.92 -5.33
N VAL A 31 14.13 -1.20 -4.89
CA VAL A 31 14.60 -2.54 -4.56
C VAL A 31 15.27 -2.48 -3.19
N GLU A 32 14.82 -3.31 -2.26
CA GLU A 32 15.37 -3.38 -0.91
C GLU A 32 16.87 -3.69 -0.95
N GLY A 33 17.66 -2.86 -0.26
CA GLY A 33 19.13 -3.02 -0.20
C GLY A 33 19.89 -2.52 -1.44
N ALA A 34 19.22 -2.03 -2.49
CA ALA A 34 19.85 -1.44 -3.67
C ALA A 34 19.90 0.10 -3.60
N ASN A 35 20.71 0.71 -4.48
CA ASN A 35 20.77 2.18 -4.70
C ASN A 35 20.94 3.03 -3.42
N ASP A 36 21.65 2.49 -2.42
CA ASP A 36 21.77 3.10 -1.08
C ASP A 36 20.41 3.41 -0.43
N GLY A 37 19.43 2.52 -0.63
CA GLY A 37 18.06 2.66 -0.13
C GLY A 37 17.19 3.65 -0.91
N ARG A 38 17.69 4.18 -2.04
CA ARG A 38 16.98 5.17 -2.87
C ARG A 38 16.18 4.50 -3.98
N MET A 39 15.15 5.19 -4.43
CA MET A 39 14.34 4.78 -5.57
C MET A 39 14.77 5.52 -6.83
N ILE A 40 14.55 4.88 -7.98
CA ILE A 40 14.76 5.47 -9.30
C ILE A 40 13.39 5.89 -9.82
N VAL A 41 13.25 7.16 -10.19
CA VAL A 41 12.01 7.76 -10.64
C VAL A 41 12.20 8.31 -12.04
N HIS A 42 11.29 7.95 -12.93
CA HIS A 42 11.06 8.63 -14.19
C HIS A 42 9.85 9.54 -14.02
N GLU A 43 10.10 10.85 -13.98
CA GLU A 43 9.05 11.87 -13.87
C GLU A 43 8.43 12.19 -15.22
N VAL A 44 7.27 12.86 -15.19
CA VAL A 44 6.59 13.34 -16.40
C VAL A 44 6.86 14.83 -16.65
N GLY A 45 6.59 15.28 -17.88
CA GLY A 45 6.76 16.69 -18.26
C GLY A 45 8.22 17.13 -18.31
N LEU A 46 8.50 18.36 -17.86
CA LEU A 46 9.85 18.96 -17.96
C LEU A 46 10.93 18.24 -17.14
N LEU A 47 10.55 17.37 -16.20
CA LEU A 47 11.50 16.58 -15.40
C LEU A 47 11.77 15.19 -15.99
N GLY A 48 11.08 14.77 -17.06
CA GLY A 48 11.19 13.42 -17.63
C GLY A 48 12.41 13.17 -18.52
N PHE A 49 13.29 14.15 -18.72
CA PHE A 49 14.48 13.98 -19.57
C PHE A 49 15.59 13.14 -18.93
N LYS A 50 15.47 12.77 -17.65
CA LYS A 50 16.46 11.96 -16.93
C LYS A 50 15.82 11.15 -15.82
N ARG A 51 16.54 10.14 -15.34
CA ARG A 51 16.23 9.41 -14.10
C ARG A 51 16.54 10.27 -12.89
N HIS A 52 15.68 10.21 -11.87
CA HIS A 52 15.91 10.85 -10.58
C HIS A 52 16.13 9.78 -9.52
N VAL A 53 17.24 9.89 -8.78
CA VAL A 53 17.56 8.98 -7.67
C VAL A 53 17.25 9.72 -6.36
N VAL A 54 16.18 9.33 -5.69
CA VAL A 54 15.64 10.05 -4.53
C VAL A 54 15.34 9.12 -3.36
N LYS A 55 15.31 9.66 -2.15
CA LYS A 55 14.89 8.88 -0.99
C LYS A 55 13.37 8.62 -1.04
N PRO A 56 12.88 7.43 -0.64
CA PRO A 56 11.46 7.09 -0.67
C PRO A 56 10.57 8.00 0.19
N ASP A 57 11.13 8.63 1.23
CA ASP A 57 10.45 9.53 2.17
C ASP A 57 10.63 11.02 1.84
N SER A 58 11.30 11.34 0.73
CA SER A 58 11.50 12.74 0.33
C SER A 58 10.19 13.42 -0.07
N LEU A 59 10.10 14.75 0.05
CA LEU A 59 8.89 15.51 -0.29
C LEU A 59 8.38 15.24 -1.72
N ILE A 60 9.30 15.03 -2.67
CA ILE A 60 8.98 14.72 -4.08
C ILE A 60 8.47 13.27 -4.23
N ALA A 61 9.05 12.34 -3.46
CA ALA A 61 8.64 10.94 -3.44
C ALA A 61 7.23 10.77 -2.85
N MET A 62 6.97 11.48 -1.77
CA MET A 62 5.72 11.42 -1.00
C MET A 62 4.60 12.29 -1.58
N PHE A 63 4.86 13.09 -2.62
CA PHE A 63 3.87 14.01 -3.17
C PHE A 63 2.63 13.24 -3.67
N GLY A 64 1.48 13.47 -3.03
CA GLY A 64 0.22 12.78 -3.35
C GLY A 64 0.07 11.39 -2.72
N SER A 65 0.97 10.96 -1.82
CA SER A 65 0.88 9.70 -1.09
C SER A 65 1.01 9.93 0.43
N ARG A 66 0.27 9.15 1.23
CA ARG A 66 0.45 9.12 2.71
C ARG A 66 1.63 8.24 3.13
N TYR A 67 2.08 7.33 2.26
CA TYR A 67 3.13 6.35 2.56
C TYR A 67 4.20 6.32 1.46
N PRO A 68 5.45 6.02 1.82
CA PRO A 68 6.51 5.82 0.83
C PRO A 68 6.20 4.61 -0.05
N VAL A 69 6.82 4.54 -1.23
CA VAL A 69 6.63 3.40 -2.14
C VAL A 69 7.06 2.07 -1.50
N THR A 70 7.98 2.11 -0.53
CA THR A 70 8.41 0.97 0.29
C THR A 70 7.29 0.38 1.13
N ASP A 71 6.28 1.18 1.43
CA ASP A 71 5.13 0.82 2.24
C ASP A 71 3.91 0.50 1.37
N THR A 72 4.10 0.43 0.06
CA THR A 72 3.05 0.12 -0.91
C THR A 72 2.90 -1.39 -1.06
N GLY A 73 1.65 -1.81 -1.23
CA GLY A 73 1.32 -3.18 -1.56
C GLY A 73 0.46 -3.85 -0.50
N VAL A 74 -0.29 -4.84 -0.97
CA VAL A 74 -1.29 -5.56 -0.18
C VAL A 74 -0.70 -6.22 1.08
N ILE A 75 0.55 -6.66 1.01
CA ILE A 75 1.25 -7.34 2.11
C ILE A 75 1.59 -6.36 3.23
N VAL A 76 2.10 -5.17 2.91
CA VAL A 76 2.46 -4.17 3.92
C VAL A 76 1.21 -3.70 4.65
N LEU A 77 0.10 -3.46 3.94
CA LEU A 77 -1.18 -3.11 4.54
C LEU A 77 -1.67 -4.19 5.50
N LEU A 78 -1.64 -5.47 5.09
CA LEU A 78 -2.00 -6.58 5.96
C LEU A 78 -1.16 -6.64 7.23
N GLN A 79 0.15 -6.44 7.12
CA GLN A 79 1.06 -6.43 8.27
C GLN A 79 0.74 -5.28 9.22
N LYS A 80 0.50 -4.08 8.69
CA LYS A 80 0.09 -2.90 9.49
C LYS A 80 -1.21 -3.18 10.24
N LEU A 81 -2.23 -3.67 9.55
CA LEU A 81 -3.54 -3.99 10.14
C LEU A 81 -3.44 -5.09 11.20
N ALA A 82 -2.63 -6.14 10.95
CA ALA A 82 -2.40 -7.18 11.93
C ALA A 82 -1.66 -6.66 13.16
N ASN A 83 -0.72 -5.72 12.99
CA ASN A 83 -0.02 -5.09 14.10
C ASN A 83 -0.94 -4.18 14.93
N ILE A 84 -1.79 -3.39 14.27
CA ILE A 84 -2.83 -2.59 14.92
C ILE A 84 -3.73 -3.49 15.76
N GLY A 85 -4.33 -4.52 15.16
CA GLY A 85 -5.21 -5.43 15.88
C GLY A 85 -4.54 -6.21 17.03
N ARG A 86 -3.22 -6.45 16.96
CA ARG A 86 -2.45 -7.01 18.08
C ARG A 86 -2.30 -6.01 19.21
N LYS A 87 -1.94 -4.76 18.88
CA LYS A 87 -1.77 -3.67 19.84
C LYS A 87 -3.07 -3.37 20.57
N ASP A 88 -4.17 -3.24 19.84
CA ASP A 88 -5.49 -3.00 20.42
C ASP A 88 -5.87 -4.12 21.37
N ARG A 89 -5.63 -5.38 20.99
CA ARG A 89 -5.89 -6.53 21.85
C ARG A 89 -5.05 -6.54 23.14
N SER A 90 -3.80 -6.08 23.09
CA SER A 90 -2.89 -6.13 24.25
C SER A 90 -3.01 -4.94 25.19
N GLU A 91 -3.40 -3.77 24.68
CA GLU A 91 -3.31 -2.50 25.41
C GLU A 91 -4.67 -1.87 25.74
N ARG A 92 -5.79 -2.42 25.24
CA ARG A 92 -7.13 -1.80 25.37
C ARG A 92 -8.16 -2.65 26.10
N SER A 93 -9.16 -1.94 26.64
CA SER A 93 -10.40 -2.59 27.05
C SER A 93 -11.18 -3.04 25.82
N LYS A 94 -12.01 -4.07 25.98
CA LYS A 94 -12.95 -4.49 24.93
C LYS A 94 -13.97 -3.41 24.58
N ASP A 95 -14.16 -2.43 25.46
CA ASP A 95 -15.13 -1.35 25.28
C ASP A 95 -14.57 -0.19 24.42
N ASP A 96 -13.26 -0.19 24.14
CA ASP A 96 -12.60 0.89 23.38
C ASP A 96 -12.64 0.66 21.86
N VAL A 97 -12.79 -0.61 21.45
CA VAL A 97 -12.60 -1.06 20.07
C VAL A 97 -13.63 -2.11 19.67
N ASP A 98 -14.40 -1.82 18.63
CA ASP A 98 -15.34 -2.76 18.02
C ASP A 98 -14.76 -3.41 16.75
N VAL A 99 -15.07 -4.69 16.56
CA VAL A 99 -14.73 -5.46 15.35
C VAL A 99 -15.97 -6.06 14.74
N GLU A 100 -16.29 -5.69 13.51
CA GLU A 100 -17.38 -6.26 12.73
C GLU A 100 -16.84 -7.11 11.57
N ILE A 101 -17.51 -8.24 11.32
CA ILE A 101 -17.29 -9.06 10.13
C ILE A 101 -18.58 -9.06 9.33
N ILE A 102 -18.53 -8.50 8.13
CA ILE A 102 -19.69 -8.32 7.25
C ILE A 102 -19.49 -9.23 6.04
N ASP A 103 -20.44 -10.15 5.85
CA ASP A 103 -20.42 -11.12 4.75
C ASP A 103 -21.14 -10.60 3.50
N GLY A 104 -20.79 -11.14 2.33
CA GLY A 104 -21.49 -10.84 1.07
C GLY A 104 -21.23 -9.45 0.51
N VAL A 105 -20.10 -8.83 0.88
CA VAL A 105 -19.70 -7.52 0.36
C VAL A 105 -19.12 -7.70 -1.04
N SER A 106 -19.56 -6.91 -2.02
CA SER A 106 -18.95 -6.88 -3.35
C SER A 106 -17.98 -5.71 -3.46
N SER A 107 -16.72 -5.98 -3.81
CA SER A 107 -15.65 -4.98 -3.94
C SER A 107 -14.79 -5.30 -5.14
N VAL A 108 -14.46 -4.30 -5.96
CA VAL A 108 -13.65 -4.46 -7.20
C VAL A 108 -14.05 -5.67 -8.09
N GLY A 109 -15.35 -5.95 -8.18
CA GLY A 109 -15.89 -7.04 -8.98
C GLY A 109 -15.83 -8.44 -8.34
N VAL A 110 -15.40 -8.58 -7.09
CA VAL A 110 -15.34 -9.86 -6.36
C VAL A 110 -16.15 -9.86 -5.08
N GLN A 111 -16.67 -11.05 -4.73
CA GLN A 111 -17.37 -11.29 -3.46
C GLN A 111 -16.35 -11.43 -2.32
N CYS A 112 -16.56 -10.69 -1.25
CA CYS A 112 -15.63 -10.49 -0.16
C CYS A 112 -16.31 -10.66 1.20
N LYS A 113 -15.48 -10.81 2.22
CA LYS A 113 -15.83 -10.45 3.60
C LYS A 113 -15.18 -9.12 3.95
N ARG A 114 -15.92 -8.23 4.60
CA ARG A 114 -15.37 -6.99 5.17
C ARG A 114 -15.06 -7.18 6.64
N PHE A 115 -13.86 -6.84 7.03
CA PHE A 115 -13.46 -6.65 8.41
C PHE A 115 -13.48 -5.16 8.70
N ARG A 116 -14.25 -4.74 9.69
CA ARG A 116 -14.30 -3.33 10.13
C ARG A 116 -13.82 -3.24 11.57
N LEU A 117 -12.85 -2.37 11.79
CA LEU A 117 -12.33 -2.00 13.10
C LEU A 117 -12.81 -0.58 13.42
N ILE A 118 -13.35 -0.35 14.62
CA ILE A 118 -13.89 0.95 15.03
C ILE A 118 -13.28 1.35 16.38
N HIS A 119 -12.62 2.50 16.44
CA HIS A 119 -12.13 3.12 17.68
C HIS A 119 -13.12 4.18 18.15
N HIS A 120 -13.79 3.97 19.29
CA HIS A 120 -14.84 4.90 19.75
C HIS A 120 -14.28 6.25 20.20
N GLU A 121 -13.19 6.22 20.97
CA GLU A 121 -12.56 7.43 21.48
C GLU A 121 -11.41 7.89 20.58
N LYS A 122 -11.37 9.20 20.33
CA LYS A 122 -10.25 9.81 19.62
C LYS A 122 -9.05 9.92 20.55
N ALA A 123 -7.97 9.26 20.17
CA ALA A 123 -6.72 9.26 20.91
C ALA A 123 -5.55 9.58 19.98
N HIS A 124 -4.50 10.23 20.49
CA HIS A 124 -3.35 10.69 19.70
C HIS A 124 -2.59 9.57 18.98
N GLU A 125 -2.72 8.35 19.49
CA GLU A 125 -2.10 7.13 19.00
C GLU A 125 -2.88 6.47 17.85
N PHE A 126 -4.05 6.99 17.49
CA PHE A 126 -4.88 6.44 16.43
C PHE A 126 -4.91 7.35 15.20
N ASP A 127 -4.60 6.76 14.05
CA ASP A 127 -4.63 7.46 12.75
C ASP A 127 -6.05 7.52 12.14
N PHE A 128 -6.98 6.72 12.64
CA PHE A 128 -8.34 6.59 12.11
C PHE A 128 -9.36 6.20 13.19
N HIS A 129 -10.62 6.58 12.94
CA HIS A 129 -11.80 6.13 13.67
C HIS A 129 -12.26 4.76 13.18
N ILE A 130 -12.27 4.54 11.86
CA ILE A 130 -12.71 3.28 11.25
C ILE A 130 -11.66 2.82 10.25
N ALA A 131 -11.29 1.54 10.31
CA ALA A 131 -10.57 0.86 9.23
C ALA A 131 -11.42 -0.28 8.67
N GLU A 132 -11.56 -0.32 7.36
CA GLU A 132 -12.26 -1.39 6.63
C GLU A 132 -11.29 -2.13 5.71
N VAL A 133 -11.40 -3.46 5.69
CA VAL A 133 -10.63 -4.33 4.81
C VAL A 133 -11.58 -5.30 4.12
N ASP A 134 -11.63 -5.27 2.79
CA ASP A 134 -12.37 -6.28 2.02
C ASP A 134 -11.41 -7.38 1.60
N LEU A 135 -11.68 -8.61 2.05
CA LEU A 135 -10.89 -9.80 1.77
C LEU A 135 -11.61 -10.69 0.75
N ASP A 136 -10.96 -10.94 -0.38
CA ASP A 136 -11.37 -11.99 -1.31
C ASP A 136 -11.13 -13.34 -0.64
N MET A 137 -12.21 -14.08 -0.33
CA MET A 137 -12.11 -15.34 0.42
C MET A 137 -11.60 -16.52 -0.42
N VAL A 138 -11.66 -16.42 -1.76
CA VAL A 138 -11.17 -17.45 -2.67
C VAL A 138 -9.67 -17.33 -2.80
N ARG A 139 -9.19 -16.13 -3.16
CA ARG A 139 -7.75 -15.84 -3.32
C ARG A 139 -7.04 -15.60 -2.00
N LYS A 140 -7.78 -15.33 -0.92
CA LYS A 140 -7.28 -14.98 0.43
C LYS A 140 -6.37 -13.75 0.43
N ILE A 141 -6.73 -12.76 -0.37
CA ILE A 141 -6.01 -11.49 -0.50
C ILE A 141 -6.95 -10.31 -0.22
N PRO A 142 -6.47 -9.23 0.42
CA PRO A 142 -7.21 -7.98 0.47
C PRO A 142 -7.32 -7.39 -0.91
N VAL A 143 -8.50 -6.88 -1.21
CA VAL A 143 -8.79 -6.20 -2.48
C VAL A 143 -9.21 -4.75 -2.27
N ARG A 144 -9.52 -4.36 -1.03
CA ARG A 144 -9.74 -2.98 -0.64
C ARG A 144 -9.30 -2.75 0.81
N TYR A 145 -8.72 -1.59 1.05
CA TYR A 145 -8.55 -1.01 2.37
C TYR A 145 -9.08 0.43 2.35
N ALA A 146 -9.79 0.83 3.39
CA ALA A 146 -10.24 2.20 3.57
C ALA A 146 -10.13 2.60 5.04
N ALA A 147 -9.68 3.82 5.29
CA ALA A 147 -9.66 4.39 6.63
C ALA A 147 -10.49 5.67 6.67
N PHE A 148 -11.24 5.85 7.75
CA PHE A 148 -12.09 6.99 8.00
C PHE A 148 -11.69 7.64 9.32
N GLY A 149 -11.63 8.97 9.34
CA GLY A 149 -11.41 9.75 10.53
C GLY A 149 -12.69 9.90 11.35
N TRP A 150 -12.54 10.42 12.56
CA TRP A 150 -13.67 10.76 13.41
C TRP A 150 -14.60 11.74 12.72
N PRO A 151 -15.91 11.64 12.96
CA PRO A 151 -16.87 12.58 12.41
C PRO A 151 -16.55 14.01 12.84
N GLY A 152 -16.69 14.95 11.90
CA GLY A 152 -16.70 16.38 12.20
C GLY A 152 -18.09 16.85 12.63
N GLU A 153 -18.37 18.14 12.44
CA GLU A 153 -19.68 18.74 12.76
C GLU A 153 -20.85 18.11 11.98
N SER A 154 -20.58 17.51 10.82
CA SER A 154 -21.58 16.82 10.00
C SER A 154 -22.06 15.49 10.58
N GLY A 155 -21.38 14.95 11.60
CA GLY A 155 -21.71 13.67 12.23
C GLY A 155 -21.26 12.41 11.47
N GLU A 156 -20.74 12.55 10.25
CA GLU A 156 -20.30 11.43 9.40
C GLU A 156 -18.77 11.25 9.43
N PRO A 157 -18.25 10.02 9.56
CA PRO A 157 -16.83 9.73 9.43
C PRO A 157 -16.28 10.18 8.07
N VAL A 158 -15.11 10.82 8.07
CA VAL A 158 -14.50 11.39 6.86
C VAL A 158 -13.52 10.40 6.24
N LEU A 159 -13.66 10.07 4.96
CA LEU A 159 -12.68 9.21 4.27
C LEU A 159 -11.30 9.87 4.26
N ILE A 160 -10.32 9.19 4.85
CA ILE A 160 -8.93 9.62 4.93
C ILE A 160 -8.13 9.07 3.75
N GLU A 161 -8.30 7.78 3.49
CA GLU A 161 -7.58 7.06 2.44
C GLU A 161 -8.39 5.84 1.98
N GLU A 162 -8.24 5.49 0.71
CA GLU A 162 -8.80 4.27 0.13
C GLU A 162 -7.83 3.70 -0.89
N TYR A 163 -7.57 2.40 -0.78
CA TYR A 163 -6.76 1.63 -1.71
C TYR A 163 -7.61 0.47 -2.23
N LYS A 164 -7.62 0.29 -3.55
CA LYS A 164 -8.36 -0.77 -4.24
C LYS A 164 -7.43 -1.50 -5.19
N TYR A 165 -7.42 -2.82 -5.10
CA TYR A 165 -6.59 -3.70 -5.92
C TYR A 165 -7.50 -4.51 -6.85
N SER A 166 -7.62 -4.06 -8.10
CA SER A 166 -8.30 -4.80 -9.17
C SER A 166 -7.29 -5.61 -9.98
N ASP A 167 -7.77 -6.65 -10.67
CA ASP A 167 -6.98 -7.44 -11.63
C ASP A 167 -5.66 -8.00 -11.06
N VAL A 168 -5.69 -8.38 -9.77
CA VAL A 168 -4.51 -8.90 -9.07
C VAL A 168 -4.17 -10.30 -9.53
N GLU A 169 -2.96 -10.46 -10.05
CA GLU A 169 -2.31 -11.73 -10.31
C GLU A 169 -1.21 -11.99 -9.27
N ILE A 170 -1.07 -13.25 -8.86
CA ILE A 170 -0.08 -13.67 -7.85
C ILE A 170 0.81 -14.77 -8.42
N ASN A 171 2.04 -14.85 -7.92
CA ASN A 171 3.02 -15.87 -8.34
C ASN A 171 3.33 -15.86 -9.84
N VAL A 172 3.36 -14.67 -10.46
CA VAL A 172 3.59 -14.50 -11.91
C VAL A 172 5.07 -14.67 -12.33
N GLY A 173 5.97 -14.88 -11.38
CA GLY A 173 7.38 -15.16 -11.66
C GLY A 173 8.22 -13.93 -12.04
N LEU A 174 7.96 -12.78 -11.41
CA LEU A 174 8.77 -11.56 -11.59
C LEU A 174 10.25 -11.83 -11.26
N GLY A 175 11.15 -11.27 -12.05
CA GLY A 175 12.60 -11.38 -11.91
C GLY A 175 13.31 -10.02 -11.94
N ASP A 176 14.64 -10.04 -11.94
CA ASP A 176 15.46 -8.82 -11.81
C ASP A 176 15.16 -7.77 -12.90
N LEU A 177 14.90 -8.22 -14.13
CA LEU A 177 14.57 -7.32 -15.26
C LEU A 177 13.27 -6.53 -15.01
N ASP A 178 12.31 -7.07 -14.27
CA ASP A 178 11.05 -6.36 -13.95
C ASP A 178 11.28 -5.16 -13.01
N PHE A 179 12.44 -5.10 -12.36
CA PHE A 179 12.86 -4.03 -11.46
C PHE A 179 14.13 -3.32 -11.95
N ASP A 180 14.41 -3.42 -13.26
CA ASP A 180 15.53 -2.76 -13.90
C ASP A 180 15.04 -1.49 -14.64
N PRO A 181 15.58 -0.29 -14.35
CA PRO A 181 15.26 0.91 -15.13
C PRO A 181 15.71 0.82 -16.59
N ASP A 182 16.60 -0.10 -16.96
CA ASP A 182 17.01 -0.36 -18.35
C ASP A 182 16.09 -1.36 -19.07
N ASN A 183 15.01 -1.82 -18.42
CA ASN A 183 14.04 -2.71 -19.04
C ASN A 183 13.38 -2.03 -20.25
N PRO A 184 13.50 -2.60 -21.48
CA PRO A 184 12.99 -1.99 -22.70
C PRO A 184 11.45 -1.89 -22.78
N ALA A 185 10.73 -2.55 -21.87
CA ALA A 185 9.28 -2.41 -21.74
C ALA A 185 8.85 -1.13 -21.00
N TYR A 186 9.77 -0.46 -20.30
CA TYR A 186 9.52 0.74 -19.51
C TYR A 186 9.97 2.01 -20.25
N GLN A 187 9.63 3.19 -19.72
CA GLN A 187 9.88 4.47 -20.38
C GLN A 187 11.02 5.27 -19.74
N PHE A 188 11.79 4.68 -18.82
CA PHE A 188 12.93 5.35 -18.21
C PHE A 188 13.93 5.84 -19.27
N PRO A 189 14.37 7.11 -19.23
CA PRO A 189 15.40 7.63 -20.13
C PRO A 189 16.76 7.01 -19.81
N GLU A 190 17.69 6.97 -20.77
CA GLU A 190 19.08 6.55 -20.54
C GLU A 190 19.84 7.42 -19.52
#